data_AF-A2FUY8-F1
#
_entry.id   AF-A2FUY8-F1
#
_cell.length_a   1.000
_cell.length_b   1.000
_cell.length_c   1.000
_cell.angle_alpha   90.00
_cell.angle_beta   90.00
_cell.angle_gamma   90.00
#
_symmetry.space_group_name_H-M   'P 1'
#
loop_
_entity.id
_entity.type
_entity.pdbx_description
1 polymer ?
#
loop_
_entity_poly.entity_id
_entity_poly.type
_entity_poly.pdbx_seq_one_letter_code
_entity_poly.pdbx_strand_id
1 'polypeptide(L)'
;MNAYIVRMQHGFDFYVAFNHSLTASDVKEEIFQQTQVLSTKMVLIYNGSIVEDNIYLSDIGCKNGSILHLYISKNQDLIIRTPRKLITEIFSIFMNIHSMPPEMITDAIDTIRNSMDSPMIAPLLKLIPELQTMFSQIDQYLNNIELPMNPSLVRTIAKIQDDTFLNSDFDDSYTLHSTESETISISDFLTDDSLQYEDFGSDCECISEEFRITYTNYTPKISTDPLPVPYISDNNFSIYCSK
;
A
#
# COMPACT_ATOMS: atom_id res chain seq x y z
N MET A 1 -15.44 32.63 13.78
CA MET A 1 -15.33 31.68 12.65
C MET A 1 -16.70 31.08 12.44
N ASN A 2 -17.26 31.18 11.23
CA ASN A 2 -18.52 30.55 10.90
C ASN A 2 -18.25 29.17 10.31
N ALA A 3 -19.04 28.17 10.68
CA ALA A 3 -18.89 26.80 10.18
C ALA A 3 -20.23 26.10 10.06
N TYR A 4 -20.35 25.24 9.05
CA TYR A 4 -21.43 24.27 8.91
C TYR A 4 -21.01 22.95 9.56
N ILE A 5 -21.95 22.29 10.23
CA ILE A 5 -21.73 20.98 10.84
C ILE A 5 -22.31 19.94 9.89
N VAL A 6 -21.47 19.13 9.27
CA VAL A 6 -21.91 18.08 8.35
C VAL A 6 -21.85 16.74 9.07
N ARG A 7 -23.02 16.20 9.43
CA ARG A 7 -23.18 14.97 10.19
C ARG A 7 -23.40 13.78 9.28
N MET A 8 -22.53 12.79 9.40
CA MET A 8 -22.65 11.50 8.71
C MET A 8 -23.50 10.51 9.53
N GLN A 9 -24.08 9.50 8.89
CA GLN A 9 -24.93 8.49 9.56
C GLN A 9 -24.21 7.69 10.66
N HIS A 10 -22.88 7.55 10.57
CA HIS A 10 -22.08 6.81 11.54
C HIS A 10 -21.63 7.65 12.76
N GLY A 11 -22.21 8.84 12.95
CA GLY A 11 -21.91 9.71 14.10
C GLY A 11 -20.62 10.54 13.96
N PHE A 12 -20.04 10.58 12.75
CA PHE A 12 -18.93 11.48 12.43
C PHE A 12 -19.47 12.84 12.01
N ASP A 13 -18.93 13.90 12.60
CA ASP A 13 -19.26 15.28 12.28
C ASP A 13 -18.03 15.96 11.64
N PHE A 14 -18.24 16.58 10.48
CA PHE A 14 -17.25 17.43 9.82
C PHE A 14 -17.60 18.90 10.05
N TYR A 15 -16.57 19.72 10.25
CA TYR A 15 -16.72 21.16 10.38
C TYR A 15 -16.20 21.84 9.14
N VAL A 16 -17.12 22.38 8.33
CA VAL A 16 -16.77 23.10 7.10
C VAL A 16 -16.82 24.59 7.40
N ALA A 17 -15.64 25.21 7.52
CA ALA A 17 -15.50 26.63 7.79
C ALA A 17 -15.83 27.45 6.54
N PHE A 18 -16.52 28.57 6.71
CA PHE A 18 -16.87 29.45 5.60
C PHE A 18 -16.77 30.93 5.95
N ASN A 19 -16.30 31.71 4.99
CA ASN A 19 -16.24 33.18 5.07
C ASN A 19 -17.43 33.84 4.36
N HIS A 20 -17.97 33.19 3.34
CA HIS A 20 -19.12 33.62 2.54
C HIS A 20 -20.11 32.45 2.35
N SER A 21 -21.28 32.72 1.77
CA SER A 21 -22.28 31.70 1.46
C SER A 21 -21.71 30.68 0.47
N LEU A 22 -21.52 29.44 0.93
CA LEU A 22 -21.07 28.32 0.09
C LEU A 22 -22.25 27.65 -0.61
N THR A 23 -21.98 27.06 -1.77
CA THR A 23 -22.92 26.13 -2.41
C THR A 23 -22.83 24.74 -1.80
N ALA A 24 -23.83 23.91 -2.04
CA ALA A 24 -23.77 22.51 -1.65
C ALA A 24 -22.62 21.76 -2.35
N SER A 25 -22.28 22.13 -3.59
CA SER A 25 -21.13 21.59 -4.32
C SER A 25 -19.81 21.87 -3.58
N ASP A 26 -19.59 23.12 -3.15
CA ASP A 26 -18.35 23.50 -2.45
C ASP A 26 -18.20 22.72 -1.14
N VAL A 27 -19.29 22.56 -0.39
CA VAL A 27 -19.29 21.76 0.85
C VAL A 27 -18.96 20.30 0.56
N LYS A 28 -19.48 19.72 -0.52
CA LYS A 28 -19.13 18.35 -0.93
C LYS A 28 -17.65 18.23 -1.31
N GLU A 29 -17.08 19.24 -1.97
CA GLU A 29 -15.67 19.25 -2.36
C GLU A 29 -14.72 19.32 -1.15
N GLU A 30 -15.05 20.13 -0.15
CA GLU A 30 -14.34 20.15 1.14
C GLU A 30 -14.38 18.79 1.85
N ILE A 31 -15.55 18.12 1.81
CA ILE A 31 -15.68 16.77 2.38
C ILE A 31 -14.92 15.74 1.54
N PHE A 32 -14.88 15.89 0.22
CA PHE A 32 -14.09 15.03 -0.66
C PHE A 32 -12.61 15.08 -0.32
N GLN A 33 -12.04 16.26 -0.07
CA GLN A 33 -10.64 16.37 0.33
C GLN A 33 -10.32 15.57 1.61
N GLN A 34 -11.27 15.50 2.54
CA GLN A 34 -11.12 14.79 3.81
C GLN A 34 -11.44 13.28 3.73
N THR A 35 -12.41 12.90 2.90
CA THR A 35 -12.95 11.53 2.85
C THR A 35 -12.53 10.75 1.61
N GLN A 36 -12.02 11.42 0.58
CA GLN A 36 -11.71 10.88 -0.75
C GLN A 36 -12.93 10.23 -1.44
N VAL A 37 -14.14 10.61 -1.03
CA VAL A 37 -15.40 10.16 -1.62
C VAL A 37 -15.84 11.13 -2.70
N LEU A 38 -16.14 10.65 -3.90
CA LEU A 38 -16.58 11.52 -4.99
C LEU A 38 -17.86 12.29 -4.63
N SER A 39 -17.90 13.59 -4.90
CA SER A 39 -19.06 14.46 -4.67
C SER A 39 -20.35 13.95 -5.32
N THR A 40 -20.24 13.23 -6.44
CA THR A 40 -21.36 12.58 -7.15
C THR A 40 -22.04 11.47 -6.35
N LYS A 41 -21.34 10.88 -5.37
CA LYS A 41 -21.87 9.84 -4.47
C LYS A 41 -22.39 10.39 -3.15
N MET A 42 -22.20 11.70 -2.92
CA MET A 42 -22.65 12.41 -1.74
C MET A 42 -24.04 13.00 -1.97
N VAL A 43 -24.91 12.86 -0.98
CA VAL A 43 -26.21 13.52 -0.92
C VAL A 43 -26.26 14.32 0.38
N LEU A 44 -26.40 15.63 0.25
CA LEU A 44 -26.60 16.53 1.38
C LEU A 44 -28.08 16.70 1.63
N ILE A 45 -28.48 16.62 2.89
CA ILE A 45 -29.87 16.72 3.34
C ILE A 45 -29.93 17.81 4.42
N TYR A 46 -30.81 18.80 4.24
CA TYR A 46 -31.05 19.86 5.20
C TYR A 46 -32.55 19.99 5.47
N ASN A 47 -32.95 20.03 6.75
CA ASN A 47 -34.36 20.08 7.17
C ASN A 47 -35.26 19.04 6.48
N GLY A 48 -34.75 17.83 6.25
CA GLY A 48 -35.49 16.73 5.60
C GLY A 48 -35.60 16.82 4.08
N SER A 49 -35.01 17.85 3.44
CA SER A 49 -34.98 18.01 1.98
C SER A 49 -33.58 17.77 1.42
N ILE A 50 -33.49 17.13 0.25
CA ILE A 50 -32.22 16.95 -0.47
C ILE A 50 -31.81 18.30 -1.05
N VAL A 51 -30.54 18.67 -0.84
CA VAL A 51 -29.98 19.92 -1.35
C VAL A 51 -29.30 19.66 -2.69
N GLU A 52 -29.64 20.45 -3.70
CA GLU A 52 -29.01 20.39 -5.03
C GLU A 52 -27.67 21.13 -5.05
N ASP A 53 -26.74 20.67 -5.87
CA ASP A 53 -25.33 21.11 -5.87
C ASP A 53 -25.15 22.60 -6.18
N ASN A 54 -26.00 23.15 -7.03
CA ASN A 54 -25.93 24.54 -7.51
C ASN A 54 -26.63 25.56 -6.59
N ILE A 55 -27.22 25.11 -5.47
CA ILE A 55 -27.96 25.97 -4.56
C ILE A 55 -27.03 26.50 -3.46
N TYR A 56 -27.12 27.80 -3.19
CA TYR A 56 -26.43 28.40 -2.04
C TYR A 56 -27.11 27.98 -0.74
N LEU A 57 -26.30 27.57 0.23
CA LEU A 57 -26.80 27.15 1.54
C LEU A 57 -27.48 28.30 2.31
N SER A 58 -27.11 29.55 2.02
CA SER A 58 -27.81 30.73 2.55
C SER A 58 -29.27 30.82 2.12
N ASP A 59 -29.57 30.41 0.89
CA ASP A 59 -30.88 30.60 0.26
C ASP A 59 -31.93 29.63 0.82
N ILE A 60 -31.46 28.45 1.25
CA ILE A 60 -32.26 27.47 1.99
C ILE A 60 -32.31 27.75 3.51
N GLY A 61 -31.72 28.86 3.95
CA GLY A 61 -31.74 29.29 5.34
C GLY A 61 -30.67 28.67 6.25
N CYS A 62 -29.64 28.01 5.70
CA CYS A 62 -28.52 27.54 6.52
C CYS A 62 -27.74 28.73 7.09
N LYS A 63 -27.64 28.78 8.41
CA LYS A 63 -26.84 29.75 9.18
C LYS A 63 -25.60 29.08 9.76
N ASN A 64 -24.72 29.89 10.34
CA ASN A 64 -23.61 29.39 11.16
C ASN A 64 -24.11 28.37 12.21
N GLY A 65 -23.45 27.23 12.32
CA GLY A 65 -23.81 26.14 13.22
C GLY A 65 -24.97 25.27 12.75
N SER A 66 -25.49 25.48 11.54
CA SER A 66 -26.51 24.59 10.97
C SER A 66 -25.96 23.20 10.72
N ILE A 67 -26.80 22.19 10.93
CA ILE A 67 -26.46 20.78 10.76
C ILE A 67 -26.98 20.32 9.39
N LEU A 68 -26.08 19.90 8.52
CA LEU A 68 -26.40 19.19 7.28
C LEU A 68 -26.16 17.70 7.49
N HIS A 69 -27.08 16.87 7.03
CA HIS A 69 -26.91 15.43 7.06
C HIS A 69 -26.28 14.96 5.75
N LEU A 70 -25.14 14.28 5.84
CA LEU A 70 -24.47 13.67 4.71
C LEU A 70 -24.85 12.20 4.61
N TYR A 71 -25.42 11.84 3.47
CA TYR A 71 -25.66 10.47 3.06
C TYR A 71 -24.71 10.11 1.92
N ILE A 72 -24.10 8.93 2.00
CA ILE A 72 -23.19 8.43 0.97
C ILE A 72 -23.76 7.11 0.46
N SER A 73 -23.94 7.02 -0.85
CA SER A 73 -24.53 5.82 -1.47
C SER A 73 -23.66 4.59 -1.22
N LYS A 74 -24.30 3.45 -0.91
CA LYS A 74 -23.80 2.22 -0.26
C LYS A 74 -22.62 1.46 -0.90
N ASN A 75 -21.89 2.04 -1.87
CA ASN A 75 -20.89 1.32 -2.67
C ASN A 75 -19.45 1.83 -2.46
N GLN A 76 -19.15 2.47 -1.34
CA GLN A 76 -17.77 2.76 -0.97
C GLN A 76 -17.57 2.40 0.48
N ASP A 77 -16.60 1.52 0.74
CA ASP A 77 -16.00 1.39 2.05
C ASP A 77 -15.49 2.78 2.41
N LEU A 78 -16.24 3.47 3.27
CA LEU A 78 -15.86 4.77 3.79
C LEU A 78 -14.66 4.55 4.70
N ILE A 79 -13.48 4.50 4.09
CA ILE A 79 -12.23 4.60 4.82
C ILE A 79 -12.12 6.07 5.23
N ILE A 80 -12.88 6.45 6.27
CA ILE A 80 -12.61 7.67 7.01
C ILE A 80 -11.20 7.48 7.57
N ARG A 81 -10.22 8.03 6.85
CA ARG A 81 -8.81 7.97 7.22
C ARG A 81 -8.63 8.95 8.38
N THR A 82 -9.00 8.50 9.58
CA THR A 82 -8.56 9.20 10.78
C THR A 82 -7.04 9.16 10.80
N PRO A 83 -6.36 10.21 11.27
CA PRO A 83 -4.90 10.20 11.32
C PRO A 83 -4.37 9.05 12.18
N ARG A 84 -5.13 8.65 13.21
CA ARG A 84 -4.84 7.45 13.99
C ARG A 84 -4.82 6.18 13.12
N LYS A 85 -5.78 6.04 12.21
CA LYS A 85 -5.85 4.90 11.28
C LYS A 85 -4.67 4.91 10.31
N LEU A 86 -4.33 6.07 9.75
CA LEU A 86 -3.14 6.22 8.89
C LEU A 86 -1.84 5.83 9.61
N ILE A 87 -1.66 6.31 10.84
CA ILE A 87 -0.50 5.94 11.65
C ILE A 87 -0.47 4.42 11.90
N THR A 88 -1.62 3.82 12.22
CA THR A 88 -1.74 2.38 12.43
C THR A 88 -1.43 1.59 11.16
N GLU A 89 -1.88 2.08 10.00
CA GLU A 89 -1.60 1.50 8.69
C GLU A 89 -0.11 1.56 8.37
N ILE A 90 0.53 2.72 8.53
CA ILE A 90 1.98 2.90 8.39
C ILE A 90 2.73 1.87 9.23
N PHE A 91 2.43 1.79 10.53
CA PHE A 91 3.09 0.83 11.42
C PHE A 91 2.78 -0.62 11.05
N SER A 92 1.56 -0.94 10.64
CA SER A 92 1.19 -2.30 10.22
C SER A 92 1.96 -2.75 8.98
N ILE A 93 2.11 -1.88 7.98
CA ILE A 93 2.88 -2.18 6.76
C ILE A 93 4.36 -2.30 7.15
N PHE A 94 4.89 -1.33 7.90
CA PHE A 94 6.29 -1.31 8.34
C PHE A 94 6.69 -2.57 9.11
N MET A 95 5.90 -2.98 10.10
CA MET A 95 6.19 -4.16 10.93
C MET A 95 6.15 -5.48 10.13
N ASN A 96 5.42 -5.52 9.01
CA ASN A 96 5.29 -6.72 8.17
C ASN A 96 6.16 -6.66 6.91
N ILE A 97 6.95 -5.61 6.70
CA ILE A 97 7.67 -5.38 5.44
C ILE A 97 8.61 -6.53 5.06
N HIS A 98 9.25 -7.17 6.05
CA HIS A 98 10.14 -8.32 5.83
C HIS A 98 9.42 -9.61 5.47
N SER A 99 8.12 -9.69 5.72
CA SER A 99 7.30 -10.86 5.42
C SER A 99 6.57 -10.72 4.08
N MET A 100 6.72 -9.58 3.40
CA MET A 100 6.07 -9.33 2.11
C MET A 100 6.88 -9.94 0.96
N PRO A 101 6.19 -10.41 -0.11
CA PRO A 101 6.88 -10.84 -1.32
C PRO A 101 7.62 -9.65 -1.95
N PRO A 102 8.76 -9.89 -2.63
CA PRO A 102 9.63 -8.83 -3.14
C PRO A 102 8.92 -7.86 -4.07
N GLU A 103 7.97 -8.38 -4.86
CA GLU A 103 7.13 -7.63 -5.79
C GLU A 103 6.24 -6.58 -5.11
N MET A 104 5.89 -6.77 -3.84
CA MET A 104 5.01 -5.87 -3.09
C MET A 104 5.77 -4.89 -2.20
N ILE A 105 7.08 -5.11 -1.99
CA ILE A 105 7.88 -4.27 -1.07
C ILE A 105 7.97 -2.84 -1.57
N THR A 106 8.17 -2.64 -2.88
CA THR A 106 8.21 -1.30 -3.51
C THR A 106 6.90 -0.56 -3.27
N ASP A 107 5.78 -1.21 -3.58
CA ASP A 107 4.45 -0.62 -3.43
C ASP A 107 4.12 -0.31 -1.97
N ALA A 108 4.57 -1.18 -1.05
CA ALA A 108 4.43 -0.98 0.38
C ALA A 108 5.25 0.23 0.88
N ILE A 109 6.49 0.38 0.41
CA ILE A 109 7.35 1.53 0.72
C ILE A 109 6.70 2.83 0.23
N ASP A 110 6.23 2.86 -1.01
CA ASP A 110 5.57 4.03 -1.58
C ASP A 110 4.27 4.36 -0.84
N THR A 111 3.51 3.34 -0.44
CA THR A 111 2.30 3.51 0.38
C THR A 111 2.63 4.13 1.75
N ILE A 112 3.71 3.68 2.40
CA ILE A 112 4.17 4.27 3.66
C ILE A 112 4.55 5.73 3.46
N ARG A 113 5.40 6.04 2.46
CA ARG A 113 5.86 7.41 2.19
C ARG A 113 4.70 8.35 1.87
N ASN A 114 3.82 7.96 0.96
CA ASN A 114 2.61 8.72 0.62
C ASN A 114 1.70 8.95 1.83
N SER A 115 1.63 7.97 2.75
CA SER A 115 0.85 8.10 3.97
C SER A 115 1.51 9.04 4.98
N MET A 116 2.84 9.01 5.11
CA MET A 116 3.60 9.92 5.98
C MET A 116 3.55 11.37 5.51
N ASP A 117 3.57 11.60 4.20
CA ASP A 117 3.46 12.92 3.56
C ASP A 117 2.02 13.44 3.52
N SER A 118 1.06 12.66 4.04
CA SER A 118 -0.34 13.06 4.07
C SER A 118 -0.54 14.37 4.85
N PRO A 119 -1.31 15.34 4.33
CA PRO A 119 -1.60 16.60 5.03
C PRO A 119 -2.37 16.38 6.33
N MET A 120 -2.97 15.20 6.54
CA MET A 120 -3.64 14.84 7.79
C MET A 120 -2.67 14.54 8.93
N ILE A 121 -1.47 14.06 8.62
CA ILE A 121 -0.44 13.71 9.61
C ILE A 121 0.42 14.92 9.97
N ALA A 122 0.66 15.83 9.03
CA ALA A 122 1.54 16.99 9.24
C ALA A 122 1.21 17.84 10.50
N PRO A 123 -0.06 18.12 10.84
CA PRO A 123 -0.41 18.82 12.09
C PRO A 123 -0.07 17.99 13.34
N LEU A 124 -0.23 16.68 13.29
CA LEU A 124 0.07 15.79 14.42
C LEU A 124 1.57 15.66 14.68
N LEU A 125 2.39 15.66 13.64
CA LEU A 125 3.84 15.68 13.78
C LEU A 125 4.34 16.95 14.49
N LYS A 126 3.69 18.10 14.24
CA LYS A 126 4.01 19.35 14.95
C LYS A 126 3.60 19.31 16.43
N LEU A 127 2.56 18.56 16.78
CA LEU A 127 2.06 18.43 18.15
C LEU A 127 2.82 17.38 18.97
N ILE A 128 3.30 16.32 18.32
CA ILE A 128 3.91 15.15 18.96
C ILE A 128 5.30 14.92 18.33
N PRO A 129 6.37 15.53 18.86
CA PRO A 129 7.71 15.42 18.27
C PRO A 129 8.27 13.99 18.31
N GLU A 130 7.82 13.15 19.23
CA GLU A 130 8.17 11.73 19.28
C GLU A 130 7.67 10.96 18.06
N LEU A 131 6.54 11.37 17.48
CA LEU A 131 6.04 10.77 16.25
C LEU A 131 6.94 11.13 15.07
N GLN A 132 7.46 12.36 15.05
CA GLN A 132 8.41 12.82 14.03
C GLN A 132 9.73 12.05 14.08
N THR A 133 10.26 11.77 15.27
CA THR A 133 11.49 10.97 15.41
C THR A 133 11.27 9.54 14.95
N MET A 134 10.14 8.91 15.31
CA MET A 134 9.79 7.57 14.81
C MET A 134 9.67 7.56 13.29
N PHE A 135 9.02 8.56 12.70
CA PHE A 135 8.84 8.66 11.25
C PHE A 135 10.18 8.84 10.52
N SER A 136 11.09 9.61 11.10
CA SER A 136 12.46 9.76 10.57
C SER A 136 13.25 8.45 10.64
N GLN A 137 13.08 7.68 11.72
CA GLN A 137 13.70 6.35 11.86
C GLN A 137 13.15 5.35 10.85
N ILE A 138 11.83 5.36 10.61
CA ILE A 138 11.19 4.54 9.59
C ILE A 138 11.77 4.92 8.22
N ASP A 139 11.81 6.19 7.86
CA ASP A 139 12.32 6.61 6.54
C ASP A 139 13.80 6.23 6.34
N GLN A 140 14.64 6.43 7.37
CA GLN A 140 16.03 5.97 7.35
C GLN A 140 16.12 4.45 7.16
N TYR A 141 15.24 3.68 7.81
CA TYR A 141 15.19 2.24 7.64
C TYR A 141 14.81 1.87 6.21
N LEU A 142 13.75 2.46 5.66
CA LEU A 142 13.27 2.18 4.31
C LEU A 142 14.34 2.50 3.25
N ASN A 143 15.14 3.56 3.46
CA ASN A 143 16.23 3.93 2.57
C ASN A 143 17.42 2.93 2.62
N ASN A 144 17.54 2.17 3.70
CA ASN A 144 18.59 1.16 3.86
C ASN A 144 18.13 -0.26 3.46
N ILE A 145 16.84 -0.47 3.19
CA ILE A 145 16.36 -1.77 2.73
C ILE A 145 16.93 -2.01 1.33
N GLU A 146 17.74 -3.06 1.19
CA GLU A 146 18.15 -3.55 -0.11
C GLU A 146 16.90 -4.01 -0.86
N LEU A 147 16.53 -3.24 -1.89
CA LEU A 147 15.40 -3.59 -2.73
C LEU A 147 15.74 -4.88 -3.48
N PRO A 148 14.89 -5.92 -3.38
CA PRO A 148 15.09 -7.13 -4.14
C PRO A 148 15.11 -6.79 -5.63
N MET A 149 16.17 -7.20 -6.31
CA MET A 149 16.34 -6.93 -7.74
C MET A 149 15.17 -7.55 -8.50
N ASN A 150 14.49 -6.76 -9.33
CA ASN A 150 13.37 -7.25 -10.12
C ASN A 150 13.85 -8.44 -10.98
N PRO A 151 13.22 -9.63 -10.89
CA PRO A 151 13.66 -10.81 -11.63
C PRO A 151 13.64 -10.61 -13.15
N SER A 152 12.76 -9.74 -13.66
CA SER A 152 12.77 -9.34 -15.07
C SER A 152 14.04 -8.57 -15.42
N LEU A 153 14.45 -7.64 -14.56
CA LEU A 153 15.66 -6.85 -14.73
C LEU A 153 16.91 -7.75 -14.65
N VAL A 154 16.93 -8.71 -13.71
CA VAL A 154 17.99 -9.74 -13.64
C VAL A 154 18.09 -10.52 -14.94
N ARG A 155 16.96 -10.96 -15.52
CA ARG A 155 16.94 -11.64 -16.83
C ARG A 155 17.44 -10.75 -17.95
N THR A 156 17.05 -9.48 -17.99
CA THR A 156 17.53 -8.54 -19.00
C THR A 156 19.02 -8.31 -18.88
N ILE A 157 19.56 -8.13 -17.66
CA ILE A 157 21.01 -8.02 -17.43
C ILE A 157 21.71 -9.30 -17.88
N ALA A 158 21.20 -10.47 -17.52
CA ALA A 158 21.78 -11.75 -17.94
C ALA A 158 21.78 -11.87 -19.47
N LYS A 159 20.68 -11.51 -20.14
CA LYS A 159 20.59 -11.51 -21.60
C LYS A 159 21.57 -10.53 -22.24
N ILE A 160 21.71 -9.33 -21.71
CA ILE A 160 22.68 -8.33 -22.20
C ILE A 160 24.12 -8.86 -22.04
N GLN A 161 24.43 -9.50 -20.92
CA GLN A 161 25.75 -10.09 -20.69
C GLN A 161 26.04 -11.24 -21.68
N ASP A 162 25.06 -12.11 -21.93
CA ASP A 162 25.17 -13.19 -22.90
C ASP A 162 25.33 -12.65 -24.33
N ASP A 163 24.53 -11.66 -24.73
CA ASP A 163 24.62 -11.01 -26.04
C ASP A 163 25.96 -10.29 -26.22
N THR A 164 26.49 -9.66 -25.17
CA THR A 164 27.82 -9.03 -25.19
C THR A 164 28.92 -10.07 -25.37
N PHE A 165 28.81 -11.23 -24.71
CA PHE A 165 29.76 -12.32 -24.84
C PHE A 165 29.71 -13.01 -26.22
N LEU A 166 28.52 -13.17 -26.79
CA LEU A 166 28.34 -13.77 -28.12
C LEU A 166 28.79 -12.83 -29.25
N ASN A 167 28.59 -11.52 -29.09
CA ASN A 167 28.96 -10.52 -30.08
C ASN A 167 30.38 -9.97 -29.88
N SER A 168 31.07 -10.32 -28.79
CA SER A 168 32.52 -10.12 -28.74
C SER A 168 33.14 -11.10 -29.72
N ASP A 169 33.40 -10.64 -30.94
CA ASP A 169 34.28 -11.33 -31.88
C ASP A 169 35.60 -11.56 -31.15
N PHE A 170 35.79 -12.78 -30.64
CA PHE A 170 37.08 -13.29 -30.19
C PHE A 170 37.94 -13.43 -31.44
N ASP A 171 38.44 -12.30 -31.95
CA ASP A 171 39.45 -12.27 -32.97
C ASP A 171 40.74 -12.81 -32.33
N ASP A 172 41.10 -14.05 -32.67
CA ASP A 172 42.22 -14.84 -32.12
C ASP A 172 43.62 -14.21 -32.40
N SER A 173 43.71 -12.92 -32.70
CA SER A 173 44.96 -12.21 -32.97
C SER A 173 45.44 -11.40 -31.76
N TYR A 174 46.08 -12.10 -30.83
CA TYR A 174 46.82 -11.47 -29.72
C TYR A 174 47.97 -10.58 -30.24
N THR A 175 47.79 -9.27 -30.19
CA THR A 175 48.88 -8.32 -29.94
C THR A 175 48.45 -7.34 -28.86
N LEU A 176 49.03 -7.52 -27.67
CA LEU A 176 48.86 -6.65 -26.51
C LEU A 176 49.26 -5.21 -26.83
N HIS A 177 48.28 -4.33 -26.99
CA HIS A 177 48.42 -2.93 -26.61
C HIS A 177 47.24 -2.55 -25.71
N SER A 178 47.53 -2.47 -24.41
CA SER A 178 46.63 -1.91 -23.42
C SER A 178 46.48 -0.41 -23.63
N THR A 179 45.34 0.02 -24.13
CA THR A 179 44.91 1.41 -24.03
C THR A 179 43.45 1.45 -23.63
N GLU A 180 43.26 1.91 -22.38
CA GLU A 180 42.06 2.54 -21.82
C GLU A 180 40.80 1.66 -21.72
N SER A 181 40.57 1.15 -20.49
CA SER A 181 39.28 0.60 -20.06
C SER A 181 38.18 1.65 -20.17
N GLU A 182 37.39 1.59 -21.24
CA GLU A 182 36.07 2.22 -21.27
C GLU A 182 35.13 1.41 -20.37
N THR A 183 34.86 1.96 -19.19
CA THR A 183 33.78 1.49 -18.31
C THR A 183 32.45 1.84 -18.98
N ILE A 184 31.75 0.83 -19.51
CA ILE A 184 30.40 1.00 -20.05
C ILE A 184 29.47 1.33 -18.88
N SER A 185 29.04 2.59 -18.79
CA SER A 185 28.10 3.06 -17.78
C SER A 185 26.68 2.60 -18.10
N ILE A 186 26.12 1.76 -17.22
CA ILE A 186 24.75 1.20 -17.30
C ILE A 186 23.67 2.32 -17.33
N SER A 187 24.03 3.55 -16.98
CA SER A 187 23.14 4.71 -16.97
C SER A 187 22.60 5.11 -18.34
N ASP A 188 23.31 4.82 -19.43
CA ASP A 188 22.96 5.36 -20.75
C ASP A 188 21.92 4.52 -21.49
N PHE A 189 21.58 3.32 -20.98
CA PHE A 189 20.54 2.44 -21.54
C PHE A 189 19.19 2.56 -20.84
N LEU A 190 19.10 3.21 -19.68
CA LEU A 190 17.86 3.32 -18.90
C LEU A 190 16.98 4.51 -19.29
N THR A 191 17.43 5.39 -20.18
CA THR A 191 16.70 6.59 -20.60
C THR A 191 16.02 6.47 -21.97
N ASP A 192 16.21 5.36 -22.68
CA ASP A 192 15.49 5.13 -23.93
C ASP A 192 14.16 4.43 -23.65
N ASP A 193 13.17 5.23 -23.25
CA ASP A 193 11.77 4.87 -23.00
C ASP A 193 11.00 4.53 -24.32
N SER A 194 11.74 4.12 -25.35
CA SER A 194 11.24 3.76 -26.67
C SER A 194 11.44 2.27 -26.99
N LEU A 195 11.46 1.41 -25.96
CA LEU A 195 11.23 -0.02 -26.13
C LEU A 195 9.77 -0.23 -26.58
N GLN A 196 9.58 -0.21 -27.90
CA GLN A 196 8.43 -0.85 -28.52
C GLN A 196 8.42 -2.29 -28.02
N TYR A 197 7.39 -2.65 -27.25
CA TYR A 197 7.07 -4.03 -26.95
C TYR A 197 6.85 -4.72 -28.29
N GLU A 198 7.90 -5.32 -28.85
CA GLU A 198 7.68 -6.35 -29.85
C GLU A 198 6.91 -7.45 -29.14
N ASP A 199 5.64 -7.58 -29.56
CA ASP A 199 4.77 -8.69 -29.25
C ASP A 199 5.47 -9.95 -29.75
N PHE A 200 6.31 -10.52 -28.90
CA PHE A 200 6.90 -11.83 -29.13
C PHE A 200 5.74 -12.81 -29.15
N GLY A 201 5.28 -13.09 -30.37
CA GLY A 201 4.35 -14.15 -30.68
C GLY A 201 4.70 -15.37 -29.85
N SER A 202 3.76 -15.74 -28.98
CA SER A 202 3.79 -16.86 -28.07
C SER A 202 3.75 -18.18 -28.84
N ASP A 203 4.78 -18.45 -29.63
CA ASP A 203 5.12 -19.77 -30.14
C ASP A 203 6.08 -20.44 -29.14
N CYS A 204 5.66 -20.46 -27.87
CA CYS A 204 6.23 -21.39 -26.92
C CYS A 204 5.54 -22.73 -27.21
N GLU A 205 6.18 -23.57 -28.02
CA GLU A 205 5.90 -25.00 -28.01
C GLU A 205 6.28 -25.51 -26.62
N CYS A 206 5.36 -25.34 -25.67
CA CYS A 206 5.37 -26.02 -24.41
C CYS A 206 5.34 -27.50 -24.74
N ILE A 207 6.48 -28.16 -24.55
CA ILE A 207 6.56 -29.60 -24.38
C ILE A 207 5.45 -29.94 -23.40
N SER A 208 4.44 -30.67 -23.89
CA SER A 208 3.33 -31.15 -23.11
C SER A 208 3.87 -32.20 -22.13
N GLU A 209 4.46 -31.75 -21.03
CA GLU A 209 4.55 -32.56 -19.82
C GLU A 209 3.12 -32.79 -19.37
N GLU A 210 2.62 -34.00 -19.63
CA GLU A 210 1.46 -34.57 -18.98
C GLU A 210 1.51 -34.23 -17.49
N PHE A 211 0.74 -33.22 -17.10
CA PHE A 211 0.37 -33.00 -15.71
C PHE A 211 -0.30 -34.29 -15.24
N ARG A 212 0.49 -35.16 -14.60
CA ARG A 212 -0.05 -36.23 -13.78
C ARG A 212 -0.77 -35.55 -12.63
N ILE A 213 -2.06 -35.32 -12.81
CA ILE A 213 -2.98 -34.95 -11.75
C ILE A 213 -2.87 -36.09 -10.73
N THR A 214 -2.09 -35.88 -9.67
CA THR A 214 -2.09 -36.78 -8.53
C THR A 214 -3.45 -36.61 -7.87
N TYR A 215 -4.35 -37.55 -8.13
CA TYR A 215 -5.57 -37.75 -7.36
C TYR A 215 -5.19 -38.22 -5.95
N THR A 216 -4.57 -37.34 -5.17
CA THR A 216 -4.44 -37.52 -3.72
C THR A 216 -5.83 -37.29 -3.13
N ASN A 217 -6.56 -38.39 -3.01
CA ASN A 217 -7.85 -38.44 -2.36
C ASN A 217 -7.62 -38.28 -0.85
N TYR A 218 -7.46 -37.02 -0.40
CA TYR A 218 -7.35 -36.69 1.01
C TYR A 218 -8.68 -37.00 1.69
N THR A 219 -8.86 -38.24 2.15
CA THR A 219 -9.85 -38.53 3.19
C THR A 219 -9.34 -37.89 4.48
N PRO A 220 -10.03 -36.89 5.06
CA PRO A 220 -9.67 -36.35 6.35
C PRO A 220 -9.96 -37.41 7.43
N LYS A 221 -9.01 -38.30 7.68
CA LYS A 221 -8.96 -39.07 8.92
C LYS A 221 -8.30 -38.19 9.96
N ILE A 222 -9.11 -37.40 10.66
CA ILE A 222 -8.72 -36.89 11.98
C ILE A 222 -8.63 -38.14 12.86
N SER A 223 -7.42 -38.66 13.03
CA SER A 223 -7.21 -39.72 14.01
C SER A 223 -7.50 -39.11 15.38
N THR A 224 -8.51 -39.65 16.07
CA THR A 224 -8.80 -39.35 17.47
C THR A 224 -7.89 -40.11 18.42
N ASP A 225 -6.91 -40.86 17.89
CA ASP A 225 -5.96 -41.55 18.74
C ASP A 225 -5.13 -40.52 19.50
N PRO A 226 -5.11 -40.58 20.85
CA PRO A 226 -4.30 -39.69 21.64
C PRO A 226 -2.83 -39.86 21.23
N LEU A 227 -2.12 -38.75 21.09
CA LEU A 227 -0.68 -38.75 20.85
C LEU A 227 0.00 -39.68 21.87
N PRO A 228 0.98 -40.51 21.44
CA PRO A 228 1.70 -41.37 22.37
C PRO A 228 2.30 -40.52 23.48
N VAL A 229 1.87 -40.81 24.71
CA VAL A 229 2.35 -40.13 25.91
C VAL A 229 3.86 -40.38 26.02
N PRO A 230 4.69 -39.35 26.21
CA PRO A 230 6.12 -39.53 26.39
C PRO A 230 6.34 -40.45 27.60
N TYR A 231 7.15 -41.50 27.41
CA TYR A 231 7.56 -42.38 28.49
C TYR A 231 8.27 -41.55 29.56
N ILE A 232 7.57 -41.27 30.66
CA ILE A 232 8.18 -40.78 31.88
C ILE A 232 8.88 -42.01 32.47
N SER A 233 10.20 -42.06 32.33
CA SER A 233 11.01 -43.02 33.07
C SER A 233 10.81 -42.77 34.56
N ASP A 234 10.23 -43.74 35.26
CA ASP A 234 10.02 -43.73 36.70
C ASP A 234 11.34 -43.52 37.44
N ASN A 235 11.66 -42.26 37.74
CA ASN A 235 12.68 -41.90 38.72
C ASN A 235 12.00 -41.15 39.85
N ASN A 236 11.59 -41.93 40.85
CA ASN A 236 11.52 -41.61 42.27
C ASN A 236 11.54 -40.12 42.64
N PHE A 237 10.37 -39.51 42.73
CA PHE A 237 10.15 -38.37 43.61
C PHE A 237 9.08 -38.71 44.65
N SER A 238 9.54 -39.28 45.76
CA SER A 238 8.80 -39.36 47.02
C SER A 238 8.79 -37.95 47.65
N ILE A 239 7.70 -37.21 47.47
CA ILE A 239 7.44 -35.99 48.25
C ILE A 239 6.55 -36.39 49.43
N TYR A 240 7.18 -36.46 50.61
CA TYR A 240 6.47 -36.55 51.89
C TYR A 240 5.73 -35.24 52.16
N CYS A 241 4.40 -35.28 52.18
CA CYS A 241 3.58 -34.28 52.86
C CYS A 241 3.34 -34.76 54.30
N SER A 242 4.00 -34.10 55.25
CA SER A 242 3.68 -34.21 56.67
C SER A 242 2.51 -33.29 57.01
N LYS A 243 1.60 -33.81 57.83
CA LYS A 243 0.42 -33.15 58.41
C LYS A 243 0.75 -31.90 59.21
#